data_AF-A0A6H2A1Z6-F1
#
_entry.id   AF-A0A6H2A1Z6-F1
#
_cell.length_a   1.000
_cell.length_b   1.000
_cell.length_c   1.000
_cell.angle_alpha   90.00
_cell.angle_beta   90.00
_cell.angle_gamma   90.00
#
_symmetry.space_group_name_H-M   'P 1'
#
loop_
_entity.id
_entity.type
_entity.pdbx_description
1 polymer ?
#
loop_
_entity_poly.entity_id
_entity_poly.type
_entity_poly.pdbx_seq_one_letter_code
_entity_poly.pdbx_strand_id
1 'polypeptide(L)'
;MYEDFELAVAAGVTPAAPTEFIKEFPPVEIERVTISFPQGPNREVYVRFLHEATYLWPDTPEEWINGENEQVVITGPWSNWDGLYRLRIQLCAPGARLSHKLIVRFDLAESGTGTYLASMLDRLRTRFLPVPD
;
A
#
# COMPACT_ATOMS: atom_id res chain seq x y z
N MET A 1 4.65 5.45 -15.08
CA MET A 1 4.48 3.99 -14.95
C MET A 1 3.38 3.75 -13.94
N TYR A 2 2.68 2.61 -13.96
CA TYR A 2 1.74 2.27 -12.88
C TYR A 2 1.92 0.81 -12.45
N GLU A 3 1.65 0.53 -11.19
CA GLU A 3 1.61 -0.83 -10.64
C GLU A 3 0.28 -1.07 -9.88
N ASP A 4 -0.40 -2.16 -10.22
CA ASP A 4 -1.67 -2.57 -9.62
C ASP A 4 -1.48 -3.79 -8.71
N PHE A 5 -2.11 -3.77 -7.54
CA PHE A 5 -2.07 -4.84 -6.56
C PHE A 5 -3.46 -5.19 -6.06
N GLU A 6 -3.75 -6.49 -6.01
CA GLU A 6 -4.92 -6.99 -5.30
C GLU A 6 -4.53 -7.33 -3.87
N LEU A 7 -5.19 -6.70 -2.90
CA LEU A 7 -4.99 -6.95 -1.48
C LEU A 7 -6.27 -7.54 -0.89
N ALA A 8 -6.13 -8.55 -0.04
CA ALA A 8 -7.26 -9.24 0.59
C ALA A 8 -7.25 -9.04 2.10
N VAL A 9 -8.43 -8.89 2.69
CA VAL A 9 -8.63 -8.83 4.14
C VAL A 9 -9.72 -9.80 4.55
N ALA A 10 -9.46 -10.57 5.60
CA ALA A 10 -10.45 -11.48 6.17
C ALA A 10 -11.50 -10.71 6.99
N ALA A 11 -12.69 -11.30 7.10
CA ALA A 11 -13.74 -10.80 8.00
C ALA A 11 -13.25 -10.76 9.46
N GLY A 12 -13.58 -9.69 10.19
CA GLY A 12 -13.28 -9.57 11.62
C GLY A 12 -11.84 -9.15 11.96
N VAL A 13 -10.98 -8.91 10.97
CA VAL A 13 -9.63 -8.35 11.21
C VAL A 13 -9.78 -6.97 11.84
N THR A 14 -9.09 -6.73 12.97
CA THR A 14 -9.25 -5.50 13.77
C THR A 14 -8.09 -4.53 13.55
N PRO A 15 -8.26 -3.22 13.83
CA PRO A 15 -7.17 -2.25 13.75
C PRO A 15 -5.97 -2.57 14.67
N ALA A 16 -6.19 -3.32 15.76
CA ALA A 16 -5.14 -3.72 16.70
C ALA A 16 -4.27 -4.88 16.17
N ALA A 17 -4.78 -5.65 15.21
CA ALA A 17 -4.08 -6.75 14.56
C ALA A 17 -4.41 -6.75 13.05
N PRO A 18 -3.93 -5.73 12.31
CA PRO A 18 -4.27 -5.58 10.91
C PRO A 18 -3.55 -6.62 10.05
N THR A 19 -4.13 -6.92 8.89
CA THR A 19 -3.40 -7.67 7.84
C THR A 19 -2.39 -6.71 7.20
N GLU A 20 -1.12 -7.11 7.13
CA GLU A 20 -0.05 -6.28 6.59
C GLU A 20 0.45 -6.81 5.25
N PHE A 21 0.68 -5.89 4.31
CA PHE A 21 1.33 -6.15 3.03
C PHE A 21 2.53 -5.22 2.91
N ILE A 22 3.66 -5.74 2.46
CA ILE A 22 4.86 -4.93 2.23
C ILE A 22 5.16 -4.93 0.73
N LYS A 23 5.27 -3.73 0.16
CA LYS A 23 5.69 -3.52 -1.21
C LYS A 23 6.98 -2.70 -1.22
N GLU A 24 7.99 -3.28 -1.85
CA GLU A 24 9.26 -2.59 -2.10
C GLU A 24 9.21 -1.92 -3.47
N PHE A 25 9.59 -0.64 -3.52
CA PHE A 25 9.79 0.09 -4.75
C PHE A 25 11.27 0.47 -4.89
N PRO A 26 11.83 0.44 -6.12
CA PRO A 26 13.09 1.11 -6.40
C PRO A 26 12.95 2.63 -6.18
N PRO A 27 14.03 3.42 -6.21
CA PRO A 27 13.95 4.87 -6.13
C PRO A 27 13.04 5.45 -7.23
N VAL A 28 11.81 5.78 -6.86
CA VAL A 28 10.74 6.30 -7.71
C VAL A 28 9.94 7.34 -6.92
N GLU A 29 9.25 8.21 -7.63
CA GLU A 29 8.28 9.11 -7.04
C GLU A 29 6.89 8.51 -7.21
N ILE A 30 6.13 8.40 -6.12
CA ILE A 30 4.71 8.03 -6.21
C ILE A 30 3.93 9.34 -6.39
N GLU A 31 3.26 9.50 -7.52
CA GLU A 31 2.50 10.72 -7.85
C GLU A 31 1.04 10.61 -7.39
N ARG A 32 0.51 9.38 -7.43
CA ARG A 32 -0.89 9.08 -7.10
C ARG A 32 -1.05 7.67 -6.59
N VAL A 33 -1.92 7.52 -5.58
CA VAL A 33 -2.47 6.24 -5.14
C VAL A 33 -3.96 6.24 -5.39
N THR A 34 -4.43 5.20 -6.07
CA THR A 34 -5.85 4.96 -6.29
C THR A 34 -6.24 3.66 -5.61
N ILE A 35 -7.21 3.72 -4.71
CA ILE A 35 -7.72 2.58 -3.97
C ILE A 35 -9.14 2.34 -4.48
N SER A 36 -9.36 1.22 -5.13
CA SER A 36 -10.69 0.81 -5.59
C SER A 36 -11.23 -0.24 -4.64
N PHE A 37 -12.44 0.00 -4.14
CA PHE A 37 -13.19 -0.91 -3.29
C PHE A 37 -14.34 -1.51 -4.10
N PRO A 38 -14.18 -2.73 -4.66
CA PRO A 38 -15.24 -3.42 -5.38
C PRO A 38 -16.53 -3.53 -4.55
N GLN A 39 -17.67 -3.73 -5.22
CA GLN A 39 -18.94 -3.92 -4.51
C GLN A 39 -18.85 -5.10 -3.50
N GLY A 40 -19.41 -4.89 -2.30
CA GLY A 40 -19.33 -5.85 -1.20
C GLY A 40 -19.36 -5.13 0.16
N PRO A 41 -18.69 -5.66 1.20
CA PRO A 41 -18.54 -5.00 2.50
C PRO A 41 -17.52 -3.83 2.44
N ASN A 42 -17.51 -3.05 1.36
CA ASN A 42 -16.55 -1.98 1.12
C ASN A 42 -16.58 -0.88 2.19
N ARG A 43 -17.76 -0.60 2.76
CA ARG A 43 -17.92 0.34 3.89
C ARG A 43 -17.37 -0.17 5.22
N GLU A 44 -17.02 -1.46 5.28
CA GLU A 44 -16.53 -2.13 6.47
C GLU A 44 -15.04 -2.44 6.36
N VAL A 45 -14.38 -1.99 5.28
CA VAL A 45 -12.95 -2.20 5.00
C VAL A 45 -12.21 -0.89 5.13
N TYR A 46 -11.09 -0.96 5.84
CA TYR A 46 -10.27 0.16 6.21
C TYR A 46 -8.82 -0.11 5.78
N VAL A 47 -8.18 0.91 5.22
CA VAL A 47 -6.79 0.85 4.75
C VAL A 47 -5.98 2.03 5.27
N ARG A 48 -4.70 1.79 5.54
CA ARG A 48 -3.71 2.84 5.76
C ARG A 48 -2.34 2.43 5.22
N PHE A 49 -1.49 3.42 5.02
CA PHE A 49 -0.20 3.33 4.39
C PHE A 49 0.87 3.86 5.35
N LEU A 50 1.95 3.10 5.51
CA LEU A 50 3.09 3.47 6.33
C LEU A 50 4.37 3.30 5.51
N HIS A 51 5.33 4.18 5.73
CA HIS A 51 6.71 3.95 5.36
C HIS A 51 7.47 3.55 6.62
N GLU A 52 7.97 2.32 6.66
CA GLU A 52 8.56 1.74 7.88
C GLU A 52 7.60 1.78 9.09
N ALA A 53 7.79 2.74 10.01
CA ALA A 53 6.95 3.00 11.17
C ALA A 53 6.24 4.37 11.10
N THR A 54 6.49 5.15 10.03
CA THR A 54 5.90 6.47 9.81
C THR A 54 4.60 6.34 9.05
N TYR A 55 3.54 6.97 9.55
CA TYR A 55 2.25 7.06 8.88
C TYR A 55 2.35 7.98 7.67
N LEU A 56 1.96 7.46 6.51
CA LEU A 56 1.88 8.24 5.28
C LEU A 56 0.46 8.67 5.01
N TRP A 57 -0.49 7.73 5.06
CA TRP A 57 -1.90 8.04 4.90
C TRP A 57 -2.79 7.06 5.65
N PRO A 58 -3.72 7.56 6.48
CA PRO A 58 -3.75 8.94 7.01
C PRO A 58 -2.51 9.28 7.83
N ASP A 59 -2.29 10.57 8.13
CA ASP A 59 -1.07 11.05 8.81
C ASP A 59 -1.04 10.69 10.32
N THR A 60 -2.15 10.17 10.85
CA THR A 60 -2.30 9.84 12.26
C THR A 60 -2.55 8.33 12.47
N PRO A 61 -2.08 7.76 13.60
CA PRO A 61 -2.24 6.34 13.90
C PRO A 61 -3.70 5.90 14.12
N GLU A 62 -4.57 6.82 14.53
CA GLU A 62 -5.98 6.55 14.83
C GLU A 62 -6.86 6.51 13.57
N GLU A 63 -6.42 7.14 12.49
CA GLU A 63 -7.21 7.31 11.29
C GLU A 63 -7.00 6.19 10.27
N TRP A 64 -8.07 5.91 9.53
CA TRP A 64 -8.09 4.92 8.46
C TRP A 64 -8.92 5.44 7.29
N ILE A 65 -8.50 5.10 6.08
CA ILE A 65 -9.27 5.36 4.87
C ILE A 65 -10.31 4.24 4.74
N ASN A 66 -11.59 4.61 4.57
CA ASN A 66 -12.65 3.66 4.28
C ASN A 66 -13.14 3.79 2.82
N GLY A 67 -13.70 2.70 2.30
CA GLY A 67 -14.27 2.63 0.97
C GLY A 67 -15.71 3.14 0.88
N GLU A 68 -16.06 4.22 1.60
CA GLU A 68 -17.41 4.81 1.49
C GLU A 68 -17.74 5.18 0.03
N ASN A 69 -16.72 5.63 -0.69
CA ASN A 69 -16.73 5.77 -2.13
C ASN A 69 -16.11 4.52 -2.76
N GLU A 70 -16.66 4.05 -3.89
CA GLU A 70 -16.13 2.90 -4.65
C GLU A 70 -14.64 3.08 -5.02
N GLN A 71 -14.14 4.33 -4.98
CA GLN A 71 -12.75 4.67 -5.19
C GLN A 71 -12.31 5.84 -4.29
N VAL A 72 -11.10 5.73 -3.76
CA VAL A 72 -10.39 6.82 -3.07
C VAL A 72 -9.13 7.13 -3.87
N VAL A 73 -8.91 8.41 -4.17
CA VAL A 73 -7.73 8.89 -4.89
C VAL A 73 -6.94 9.81 -3.99
N ILE A 74 -5.68 9.49 -3.79
CA ILE A 74 -4.73 10.27 -3.01
C ILE A 74 -3.66 10.77 -3.98
N THR A 75 -3.42 12.07 -3.99
CA THR A 75 -2.46 12.72 -4.90
C THR A 75 -1.42 13.47 -4.10
N GLY A 76 -0.17 13.39 -4.54
CA GLY A 76 0.93 14.17 -4.00
C GLY A 76 2.25 13.54 -4.43
N PRO A 77 3.30 14.32 -4.71
CA PRO A 77 4.59 13.73 -4.95
C PRO A 77 5.13 13.18 -3.64
N TRP A 78 5.17 11.85 -3.51
CA TRP A 78 5.85 11.17 -2.42
C TRP A 78 7.19 10.70 -2.92
N SER A 79 8.10 11.67 -2.94
CA SER A 79 9.50 11.49 -3.29
C SER A 79 10.40 11.78 -2.10
N ASN A 80 11.66 11.38 -2.24
CA ASN A 80 12.76 11.68 -1.33
C ASN A 80 12.98 10.71 -0.17
N TRP A 81 12.84 9.42 -0.42
CA TRP A 81 13.33 8.38 0.49
C TRP A 81 14.66 7.85 -0.06
N ASP A 82 15.75 8.06 0.68
CA ASP A 82 17.09 7.62 0.30
C ASP A 82 17.17 6.08 0.26
N GLY A 83 16.81 5.47 -0.87
CA GLY A 83 17.01 4.04 -1.13
C GLY A 83 15.75 3.22 -1.45
N LEU A 84 15.73 1.97 -0.97
CA LEU A 84 14.63 1.01 -1.15
C LEU A 84 13.41 1.47 -0.35
N TYR A 85 12.37 1.90 -1.06
CA TYR A 85 11.15 2.38 -0.43
C TYR A 85 10.26 1.20 -0.03
N ARG A 86 10.00 1.04 1.28
CA ARG A 86 9.21 -0.06 1.85
C ARG A 86 7.84 0.43 2.30
N LEU A 87 6.89 0.37 1.39
CA LEU A 87 5.52 0.70 1.68
C LEU A 87 4.84 -0.46 2.40
N ARG A 88 4.40 -0.21 3.63
CA ARG A 88 3.54 -1.12 4.37
C ARG A 88 2.09 -0.66 4.21
N ILE A 89 1.26 -1.56 3.71
CA ILE A 89 -0.18 -1.36 3.54
C ILE A 89 -0.86 -2.21 4.59
N GLN A 90 -1.64 -1.58 5.46
CA GLN A 90 -2.37 -2.28 6.51
C GLN A 90 -3.86 -2.25 6.20
N LEU A 91 -4.51 -3.40 6.35
CA LEU A 91 -5.93 -3.58 6.14
C LEU A 91 -6.61 -4.10 7.40
N CYS A 92 -7.81 -3.59 7.68
CA CYS A 92 -8.70 -4.21 8.65
C CYS A 92 -10.16 -4.16 8.19
N ALA A 93 -10.97 -5.08 8.70
CA ALA A 93 -12.38 -5.19 8.36
C ALA A 93 -13.21 -5.69 9.56
N PRO A 94 -13.26 -4.93 10.68
CA PRO A 94 -13.78 -5.41 11.96
C PRO A 94 -15.28 -5.71 11.92
N GLY A 95 -16.04 -4.96 11.10
CA GLY A 95 -17.49 -5.13 10.92
C GLY A 95 -17.88 -6.11 9.81
N ALA A 96 -16.92 -6.53 8.98
CA ALA A 96 -17.23 -7.28 7.77
C ALA A 96 -17.68 -8.71 8.07
N ARG A 97 -18.75 -9.14 7.41
CA ARG A 97 -19.27 -10.53 7.50
C ARG A 97 -18.54 -11.50 6.57
N LEU A 98 -17.92 -10.98 5.51
CA LEU A 98 -17.22 -11.75 4.49
C LEU A 98 -15.86 -11.12 4.24
N SER A 99 -14.89 -11.93 3.79
CA SER A 99 -13.61 -11.41 3.30
C SER A 99 -13.81 -10.48 2.12
N HIS A 100 -12.90 -9.51 1.98
CA HIS A 100 -12.95 -8.54 0.89
C HIS A 100 -11.61 -8.43 0.19
N LYS A 101 -11.67 -7.98 -1.06
CA LYS A 101 -10.49 -7.67 -1.88
C LYS A 101 -10.59 -6.23 -2.33
N LEU A 102 -9.49 -5.52 -2.30
CA LEU A 102 -9.37 -4.17 -2.83
C LEU A 102 -8.22 -4.10 -3.82
N ILE A 103 -8.27 -3.12 -4.71
CA ILE A 103 -7.24 -2.90 -5.71
C ILE A 103 -6.54 -1.60 -5.38
N VAL A 104 -5.22 -1.65 -5.19
CA VAL A 104 -4.38 -0.45 -5.02
C VAL A 104 -3.55 -0.26 -6.27
N ARG A 105 -3.69 0.91 -6.90
CA ARG A 105 -2.85 1.37 -8.01
C ARG A 105 -1.92 2.46 -7.53
N PHE A 106 -0.64 2.33 -7.84
CA PHE A 106 0.37 3.36 -7.67
C PHE A 106 0.74 3.91 -9.04
N ASP A 107 0.53 5.20 -9.27
CA ASP A 107 1.10 5.91 -10.42
C ASP A 107 2.49 6.42 -10.01
N LEU A 108 3.51 5.98 -10.74
CA LEU A 108 4.92 6.17 -10.46
C LEU A 108 5.58 7.04 -11.54
N ALA A 109 6.35 8.03 -11.12
CA ALA A 109 7.29 8.76 -11.96
C ALA A 109 8.73 8.30 -11.72
N GLU A 110 9.54 8.32 -12.78
CA GLU A 110 10.98 8.09 -12.65
C GLU A 110 11.57 9.23 -11.81
N SER A 111 12.16 8.88 -10.67
CA SER A 111 12.91 9.88 -9.90
C SER A 111 14.12 10.29 -10.72
N GLY A 112 14.29 11.60 -10.98
CA GLY A 112 15.37 12.15 -11.81
C GLY A 112 16.80 11.90 -11.29
N THR A 113 17.00 11.10 -10.23
CA THR A 113 18.29 10.61 -9.78
C THR A 113 18.76 9.43 -10.63
N GLY A 114 19.15 9.74 -11.87
CA GLY A 114 19.53 8.81 -12.93
C GLY A 114 20.81 7.99 -12.72
N THR A 115 20.99 7.29 -11.61
CA THR A 115 22.15 6.39 -11.43
C THR A 115 21.91 5.13 -10.58
N TYR A 116 20.76 5.01 -9.89
CA TYR A 116 20.53 3.88 -8.97
C TYR A 116 19.81 2.66 -9.59
N LEU A 117 19.07 2.85 -10.68
CA LEU A 117 18.24 1.78 -11.29
C LEU A 117 19.07 0.67 -11.95
N ALA A 118 20.25 0.98 -12.49
CA ALA A 118 21.09 0.01 -13.19
C ALA A 118 21.71 -1.06 -12.25
N SER A 119 21.97 -0.71 -10.99
CA SER A 119 22.61 -1.59 -10.00
C SER A 119 21.62 -2.37 -9.14
N MET A 120 20.34 -1.97 -9.14
CA MET A 120 19.32 -2.56 -8.26
C MET A 120 18.44 -3.61 -8.96
N LEU A 121 18.18 -3.46 -10.27
CA LEU A 121 17.49 -4.47 -11.08
C LEU A 121 18.24 -5.82 -11.12
N ASP A 122 19.56 -5.80 -10.92
CA ASP A 122 20.38 -7.00 -10.82
C ASP A 122 20.20 -7.75 -9.48
N ARG A 123 19.79 -7.04 -8.41
CA ARG A 123 19.60 -7.62 -7.07
C ARG A 123 18.19 -8.14 -6.79
N LEU A 124 17.16 -7.51 -7.35
CA LEU A 124 15.75 -7.86 -7.10
C LEU A 124 15.26 -9.12 -7.82
N ARG A 125 16.05 -9.73 -8.70
CA ARG A 125 15.74 -11.07 -9.27
C ARG A 125 15.88 -12.22 -8.27
N THR A 126 16.33 -11.95 -7.04
CA THR A 126 16.61 -12.99 -6.05
C THR A 126 15.97 -12.63 -4.72
N ARG A 127 14.74 -13.13 -4.47
CA ARG A 127 14.14 -13.51 -3.17
C ARG A 127 12.67 -13.06 -3.05
N PHE A 128 11.77 -14.01 -3.30
CA PHE A 128 10.57 -14.14 -2.46
C PHE A 128 11.00 -14.98 -1.25
N LEU A 129 10.89 -14.43 -0.04
CA LEU A 129 11.02 -15.22 1.17
C LEU A 129 9.72 -15.08 1.98
N PRO A 130 9.10 -16.18 2.42
CA PRO A 130 8.04 -16.10 3.41
C PRO A 130 8.61 -15.58 4.74
N VAL A 131 7.81 -14.79 5.44
CA VAL A 131 8.09 -14.33 6.81
C VAL A 131 8.04 -15.56 7.73
N PRO A 132 9.11 -15.89 8.48
CA PRO A 132 9.05 -16.95 9.48
C PRO A 132 8.19 -16.51 10.68
N ASP A 133 7.36 -17.43 11.17
CA ASP A 133 6.64 -17.34 12.45
C ASP A 133 7.57 -17.12 13.65
#